data_AF-A0A962ZJL1-F1
#
_entry.id   AF-A0A962ZJL1-F1
#
_cell.length_a   1.000
_cell.length_b   1.000
_cell.length_c   1.000
_cell.angle_alpha   90.00
_cell.angle_beta   90.00
_cell.angle_gamma   90.00
#
_symmetry.space_group_name_H-M   'P 1'
#
loop_
_entity.id
_entity.type
_entity.pdbx_description
1 polymer ?
#
loop_
_entity_poly.entity_id
_entity_poly.type
_entity_poly.pdbx_seq_one_letter_code
_entity_poly.pdbx_strand_id
1 'polypeptide(L)'
;MQTARRGRQDTLNSEPPPETPTTASTRRTLTLEPNDARHLAILCGHLDCHLRQIEQRLGIRVSARGNQFLLEGPAASIDTAERLLTHLYAEVCQGVGLSPESLHLQLQQAGLENLAETHADAPVEALQIIRTKRTSVKPRGRNQQAYVRSIKHHDINFGIGPAGTGKT
;
A
#
# COMPACT_ATOMS: atom_id res chain seq x y z
N MET A 1 -25.28 -73.96 3.34
CA MET A 1 -24.84 -72.83 2.49
C MET A 1 -25.05 -71.55 3.28
N GLN A 2 -24.19 -70.55 3.34
CA GLN A 2 -22.74 -70.41 3.26
C GLN A 2 -22.48 -69.02 3.86
N THR A 3 -21.46 -68.93 4.70
CA THR A 3 -20.99 -67.78 5.47
C THR A 3 -20.61 -66.57 4.62
N ALA A 4 -20.78 -65.34 5.12
CA ALA A 4 -19.86 -64.24 4.81
C ALA A 4 -19.84 -63.17 5.91
N ARG A 5 -18.69 -63.11 6.60
CA ARG A 5 -18.22 -62.02 7.48
C ARG A 5 -17.75 -60.84 6.64
N ARG A 6 -17.89 -59.62 7.17
CA ARG A 6 -16.97 -58.44 7.11
C ARG A 6 -17.83 -57.17 7.26
N GLY A 7 -17.46 -56.14 8.00
CA GLY A 7 -16.25 -55.80 8.72
C GLY A 7 -16.38 -54.31 9.06
N ARG A 8 -16.13 -53.94 10.32
CA ARG A 8 -15.97 -52.54 10.75
C ARG A 8 -14.78 -51.92 10.01
N GLN A 9 -14.98 -50.70 9.51
CA GLN A 9 -14.03 -49.58 9.46
C GLN A 9 -14.96 -48.34 9.49
N ASP A 10 -15.11 -47.55 10.56
CA ASP A 10 -14.09 -46.77 11.29
C ASP A 10 -13.07 -46.16 10.34
N THR A 11 -13.51 -45.20 9.54
CA THR A 11 -12.64 -44.15 9.01
C THR A 11 -13.28 -42.81 9.33
N LEU A 12 -12.65 -42.12 10.28
CA LEU A 12 -12.87 -40.72 10.57
C LEU A 12 -12.88 -39.94 9.25
N ASN A 13 -13.98 -39.23 8.98
CA ASN A 13 -13.95 -38.12 8.05
C ASN A 13 -13.14 -37.01 8.74
N SER A 14 -11.81 -37.11 8.65
CA SER A 14 -10.94 -35.97 8.89
C SER A 14 -11.23 -34.98 7.77
N GLU A 15 -11.93 -33.89 8.11
CA GLU A 15 -11.93 -32.67 7.32
C GLU A 15 -10.51 -32.39 6.83
N PRO A 16 -10.30 -32.16 5.52
CA PRO A 16 -9.00 -31.68 5.07
C PRO A 16 -8.73 -30.34 5.77
N PRO A 17 -7.51 -30.11 6.29
CA PRO A 17 -7.17 -28.82 6.88
C PRO A 17 -7.37 -27.72 5.83
N PRO A 18 -7.71 -26.49 6.23
CA PRO A 18 -7.85 -25.38 5.30
C PRO A 18 -6.53 -25.25 4.53
N GLU A 19 -6.62 -25.37 3.22
CA GLU A 19 -5.51 -25.12 2.30
C GLU A 19 -5.00 -23.71 2.62
N THR A 20 -3.88 -23.64 3.33
CA THR A 20 -3.07 -22.42 3.34
C THR A 20 -2.72 -22.19 1.87
N PRO A 21 -3.01 -21.01 1.29
CA PRO A 21 -2.66 -20.77 -0.09
C PRO A 21 -1.15 -20.96 -0.19
N THR A 22 -0.74 -22.02 -0.89
CA THR A 22 0.67 -22.25 -1.24
C THR A 22 1.07 -21.04 -2.05
N THR A 23 1.78 -20.13 -1.41
CA THR A 23 2.19 -18.86 -1.99
C THR A 23 3.17 -19.16 -3.10
N ALA A 24 2.67 -19.34 -4.32
CA ALA A 24 3.50 -19.52 -5.50
C ALA A 24 4.33 -18.24 -5.69
N SER A 25 5.63 -18.33 -5.39
CA SER A 25 6.59 -17.25 -5.60
C SER A 25 6.62 -16.91 -7.09
N THR A 26 6.07 -15.76 -7.43
CA THR A 26 6.00 -15.24 -8.79
C THR A 26 7.14 -14.26 -9.01
N ARG A 27 7.59 -14.09 -10.25
CA ARG A 27 8.56 -13.08 -10.66
C ARG A 27 7.91 -12.20 -11.71
N ARG A 28 7.98 -10.87 -11.54
CA ARG A 28 7.40 -9.89 -12.46
C ARG A 28 8.38 -8.76 -12.73
N THR A 29 8.43 -8.32 -13.98
CA THR A 29 9.27 -7.18 -14.38
C THR A 29 8.37 -5.97 -14.61
N LEU A 30 8.70 -4.86 -13.95
CA LEU A 30 8.06 -3.56 -14.08
C LEU A 30 9.03 -2.62 -14.80
N THR A 31 8.57 -1.94 -15.84
CA THR A 31 9.34 -0.88 -16.51
C THR A 31 8.71 0.46 -16.20
N LEU A 32 9.46 1.37 -15.60
CA LEU A 32 9.00 2.72 -15.26
C LEU A 32 9.37 3.69 -16.39
N GLU A 33 8.37 4.40 -16.91
CA GLU A 33 8.54 5.44 -17.93
C GLU A 33 7.97 6.77 -17.40
N PRO A 34 8.59 7.93 -17.69
CA PRO A 34 9.76 8.16 -18.57
C PRO A 34 11.09 7.67 -18.00
N ASN A 35 12.06 7.25 -18.83
CA ASN A 35 13.41 6.87 -18.36
C ASN A 35 14.27 8.09 -17.95
N ASP A 36 14.01 8.67 -16.78
CA ASP A 36 14.85 9.72 -16.19
C ASP A 36 15.70 9.16 -15.04
N ALA A 37 17.01 9.08 -15.26
CA ALA A 37 17.98 8.59 -14.28
C ALA A 37 17.93 9.36 -12.94
N ARG A 38 17.56 10.64 -12.95
CA ARG A 38 17.46 11.45 -11.72
C ARG A 38 16.25 11.02 -10.88
N HIS A 39 15.10 10.83 -11.52
CA HIS A 39 13.89 10.37 -10.82
C HIS A 39 14.07 8.95 -10.29
N LEU A 40 14.69 8.08 -11.08
CA LEU A 40 15.02 6.72 -10.65
C LEU A 40 15.98 6.71 -9.45
N ALA A 41 17.00 7.57 -9.44
CA ALA A 41 17.91 7.70 -8.30
C ALA A 41 17.20 8.19 -7.03
N ILE A 42 16.28 9.14 -7.16
CA ILE A 42 15.46 9.63 -6.03
C ILE A 42 14.54 8.51 -5.51
N LEU A 43 13.94 7.73 -6.41
CA LEU A 43 13.08 6.60 -6.07
C LEU A 43 13.85 5.53 -5.28
N CYS A 44 15.03 5.13 -5.76
CA CYS A 44 15.86 4.14 -5.06
C CYS A 44 16.42 4.67 -3.73
N GLY A 45 16.68 5.97 -3.65
CA GLY A 45 17.27 6.62 -2.48
C GLY A 45 18.77 6.31 -2.33
N HIS A 46 19.37 6.82 -1.26
CA HIS A 46 20.78 6.57 -0.96
C HIS A 46 21.02 5.08 -0.66
N LEU A 47 21.92 4.45 -1.41
CA LEU A 47 22.26 3.02 -1.27
C LEU A 47 21.02 2.11 -1.32
N ASP A 48 20.04 2.41 -2.17
CA ASP A 48 18.80 1.62 -2.30
C ASP A 48 18.00 1.50 -0.98
N CYS A 49 18.10 2.50 -0.10
CA CYS A 49 17.43 2.47 1.20
C CYS A 49 15.90 2.35 1.07
N HIS A 50 15.32 2.98 0.06
CA HIS A 50 13.88 2.95 -0.19
C HIS A 50 13.43 1.56 -0.66
N LEU A 51 14.19 0.94 -1.57
CA LEU A 51 13.88 -0.41 -2.04
C LEU A 51 13.98 -1.42 -0.90
N ARG A 52 15.03 -1.34 -0.07
CA ARG A 52 15.18 -2.20 1.11
C ARG A 52 14.03 -2.05 2.11
N GLN A 53 13.50 -0.83 2.27
CA GLN A 53 12.35 -0.58 3.14
C GLN A 53 11.07 -1.23 2.60
N ILE A 54 10.88 -1.21 1.26
CA ILE A 54 9.76 -1.89 0.59
C ILE A 54 9.89 -3.42 0.72
N GLU A 55 11.10 -3.96 0.48
CA GLU A 55 11.40 -5.39 0.62
C GLU A 55 11.08 -5.90 2.03
N GLN A 56 11.56 -5.20 3.07
CA GLN A 56 11.33 -5.58 4.47
C GLN A 56 9.84 -5.55 4.85
N ARG A 57 9.05 -4.66 4.25
CA ARG A 57 7.64 -4.47 4.61
C ARG A 57 6.71 -5.42 3.88
N LEU A 58 6.96 -5.68 2.60
CA LEU A 58 6.11 -6.54 1.76
C LEU A 58 6.60 -8.01 1.72
N GLY A 59 7.81 -8.27 2.23
CA GLY A 59 8.40 -9.61 2.21
C GLY A 59 8.78 -10.07 0.79
N ILE A 60 9.15 -9.13 -0.08
CA ILE A 60 9.54 -9.39 -1.47
C ILE A 60 11.00 -9.04 -1.69
N ARG A 61 11.57 -9.50 -2.82
CA ARG A 61 12.85 -9.00 -3.34
C ARG A 61 12.61 -8.06 -4.51
N VAL A 62 13.31 -6.94 -4.51
CA VAL A 62 13.25 -5.91 -5.54
C VAL A 62 14.65 -5.64 -6.07
N SER A 63 14.87 -5.87 -7.36
CA SER A 63 16.14 -5.54 -8.02
C SER A 63 15.91 -4.48 -9.09
N ALA A 64 16.58 -3.33 -8.95
CA ALA A 64 16.51 -2.24 -9.91
C ALA A 64 17.72 -2.27 -10.85
N ARG A 65 17.46 -2.20 -12.16
CA ARG A 65 18.47 -2.03 -13.22
C ARG A 65 18.00 -0.93 -14.17
N GLY A 66 18.42 0.31 -13.91
CA GLY A 66 17.96 1.47 -14.66
C GLY A 66 16.46 1.69 -14.44
N ASN A 67 15.68 1.69 -15.52
CA ASN A 67 14.22 1.84 -15.49
C ASN A 67 13.47 0.50 -15.32
N GLN A 68 14.18 -0.63 -15.26
CA GLN A 68 13.58 -1.95 -15.08
C GLN A 68 13.72 -2.42 -13.63
N PHE A 69 12.59 -2.79 -13.03
CA PHE A 69 12.48 -3.30 -11.67
C PHE A 69 11.99 -4.74 -11.72
N LEU A 70 12.75 -5.65 -11.12
CA LEU A 70 12.41 -7.05 -10.98
C LEU A 70 11.84 -7.29 -9.58
N LEU A 71 10.59 -7.74 -9.51
CA LEU A 71 9.86 -8.06 -8.28
C LEU A 71 9.72 -9.57 -8.14
N GLU A 72 10.11 -10.11 -6.99
CA GLU A 72 10.03 -11.54 -6.68
C GLU A 72 9.39 -11.78 -5.33
N GLY A 73 8.38 -12.65 -5.27
CA GLY A 73 7.68 -12.98 -4.04
C GLY A 73 6.22 -13.41 -4.26
N PRO A 74 5.38 -13.34 -3.21
CA PRO A 74 3.95 -13.62 -3.29
C PRO A 74 3.24 -12.74 -4.32
N ALA A 75 2.31 -13.30 -5.10
CA ALA A 75 1.57 -12.56 -6.13
C ALA A 75 0.86 -11.30 -5.56
N ALA A 76 0.22 -11.42 -4.38
CA ALA A 76 -0.44 -10.28 -3.72
C ALA A 76 0.54 -9.17 -3.30
N SER A 77 1.72 -9.55 -2.79
CA SER A 77 2.76 -8.59 -2.41
C SER A 77 3.39 -7.92 -3.63
N ILE A 78 3.54 -8.64 -4.75
CA ILE A 78 4.03 -8.08 -6.02
C ILE A 78 3.05 -7.04 -6.57
N ASP A 79 1.75 -7.34 -6.59
CA ASP A 79 0.72 -6.39 -7.06
C ASP A 79 0.76 -5.09 -6.23
N THR A 80 0.86 -5.24 -4.91
CA THR A 80 1.02 -4.09 -4.00
C THR A 80 2.28 -3.30 -4.28
N ALA A 81 3.41 -3.97 -4.50
CA ALA A 81 4.69 -3.33 -4.77
C ALA A 81 4.70 -2.60 -6.12
N GLU A 82 4.07 -3.16 -7.14
CA GLU A 82 3.93 -2.56 -8.46
C GLU A 82 3.16 -1.25 -8.40
N ARG A 83 2.00 -1.26 -7.72
CA ARG A 83 1.19 -0.06 -7.51
C ARG A 83 1.95 0.99 -6.71
N LEU A 84 2.62 0.58 -5.64
CA LEU A 84 3.40 1.49 -4.79
C LEU A 84 4.58 2.12 -5.56
N LEU A 85 5.37 1.33 -6.29
CA LEU A 85 6.49 1.85 -7.09
C LEU A 85 6.00 2.80 -8.18
N THR A 86 4.90 2.48 -8.86
CA THR A 86 4.31 3.35 -9.89
C THR A 86 3.83 4.67 -9.28
N HIS A 87 3.17 4.63 -8.13
CA HIS A 87 2.70 5.82 -7.42
C HIS A 87 3.87 6.69 -6.93
N LEU A 88 4.88 6.08 -6.30
CA LEU A 88 6.09 6.79 -5.85
C LEU A 88 6.81 7.44 -7.03
N TYR A 89 6.90 6.74 -8.16
CA TYR A 89 7.53 7.27 -9.36
C TYR A 89 6.77 8.49 -9.93
N ALA A 90 5.43 8.41 -9.95
CA ALA A 90 4.59 9.53 -10.38
C ALA A 90 4.76 10.75 -9.45
N GLU A 91 4.88 10.56 -8.14
CA GLU A 91 5.12 11.66 -7.20
C GLU A 91 6.48 12.32 -7.38
N VAL A 92 7.53 11.52 -7.61
CA VAL A 92 8.87 12.04 -7.94
C VAL A 92 8.83 12.86 -9.22
N CYS A 93 8.13 12.37 -10.25
CA CYS A 93 7.95 13.11 -11.50
C CYS A 93 7.20 14.44 -11.31
N GLN A 94 6.34 14.55 -10.30
CA GLN A 94 5.67 15.80 -9.92
C GLN A 94 6.53 16.73 -9.04
N GLY A 95 7.80 16.37 -8.79
CA GLY A 95 8.73 17.14 -7.97
C GLY A 95 8.50 17.00 -6.46
N VAL A 96 7.76 15.97 -6.02
CA VAL A 96 7.62 15.67 -4.60
C VAL A 96 8.90 14.98 -4.13
N GLY A 97 9.60 15.60 -3.19
CA GLY A 97 10.77 14.98 -2.57
C GLY A 97 10.39 13.73 -1.78
N LEU A 98 11.02 12.60 -2.08
CA LEU A 98 10.86 11.37 -1.31
C LEU A 98 11.80 11.40 -0.09
N SER A 99 11.22 11.44 1.11
CA SER A 99 11.94 11.16 2.36
C SER A 99 11.62 9.75 2.88
N PRO A 100 12.51 9.13 3.67
CA PRO A 100 12.24 7.83 4.29
C PRO A 100 10.97 7.81 5.15
N GLU A 101 10.61 8.94 5.79
CA GLU A 101 9.36 9.03 6.55
C GLU A 101 8.13 9.06 5.63
N SER A 102 8.22 9.76 4.48
CA SER A 102 7.14 9.78 3.48
C SER A 102 6.88 8.38 2.94
N LEU A 103 7.95 7.64 2.63
CA LEU A 103 7.86 6.26 2.16
C LEU A 103 7.22 5.35 3.22
N HIS A 104 7.63 5.48 4.49
CA HIS A 104 7.04 4.70 5.57
C HIS A 104 5.51 4.90 5.66
N LEU A 105 5.05 6.14 5.56
CA LEU A 105 3.62 6.48 5.57
C LEU A 105 2.87 5.89 4.37
N GLN A 106 3.49 5.91 3.18
CA GLN A 106 2.89 5.36 1.97
C GLN A 106 2.81 3.84 1.99
N LEU A 107 3.82 3.16 2.55
CA LEU A 107 3.75 1.72 2.80
C LEU A 107 2.64 1.36 3.80
N GLN A 108 2.47 2.16 4.86
CA GLN A 108 1.38 1.97 5.80
C GLN A 108 0.02 2.17 5.12
N GLN A 109 -0.10 3.17 4.24
CA GLN A 109 -1.31 3.41 3.46
C GLN A 109 -1.59 2.27 2.48
N ALA A 110 -0.62 1.82 1.69
CA ALA A 110 -0.79 0.73 0.73
C ALA A 110 -1.17 -0.60 1.42
N GLY A 111 -0.64 -0.87 2.61
CA GLY A 111 -1.05 -2.02 3.41
C GLY A 111 -2.49 -1.90 3.94
N LEU A 112 -2.91 -0.70 4.34
CA LEU A 112 -4.30 -0.40 4.73
C LEU A 112 -5.25 -0.36 3.52
N GLU A 113 -4.74 -0.03 2.33
CA GLU A 113 -5.47 -0.02 1.08
C GLU A 113 -5.81 -1.44 0.66
N ASN A 114 -4.84 -2.35 0.63
CA ASN A 114 -5.09 -3.77 0.33
C ASN A 114 -6.10 -4.42 1.28
N LEU A 115 -6.07 -4.08 2.58
CA LEU A 115 -7.06 -4.58 3.54
C LEU A 115 -8.47 -3.98 3.31
N ALA A 116 -8.55 -2.83 2.65
CA ALA A 116 -9.81 -2.13 2.38
C ALA A 116 -10.29 -2.27 0.93
N GLU A 117 -9.48 -2.76 0.00
CA GLU A 117 -9.89 -3.04 -1.39
C GLU A 117 -10.90 -4.20 -1.48
N THR A 118 -11.19 -4.89 -0.38
CA THR A 118 -12.39 -5.74 -0.28
C THR A 118 -13.69 -4.91 -0.26
N HIS A 119 -13.63 -3.60 0.02
CA HIS A 119 -14.77 -2.69 0.03
C HIS A 119 -14.36 -1.25 -0.30
N ALA A 120 -14.31 -0.88 -1.58
CA ALA A 120 -14.93 0.34 -2.11
C ALA A 120 -14.33 0.74 -3.48
N ASP A 121 -15.16 0.59 -4.51
CA ASP A 121 -15.15 1.46 -5.68
C ASP A 121 -15.32 2.93 -5.23
N ALA A 122 -14.26 3.72 -5.31
CA ALA A 122 -14.38 5.17 -5.35
C ALA A 122 -13.24 5.75 -6.20
N PRO A 123 -13.52 6.72 -7.08
CA PRO A 123 -12.53 7.26 -7.99
C PRO A 123 -11.40 7.92 -7.20
N VAL A 124 -10.16 7.63 -7.62
CA VAL A 124 -8.93 8.25 -7.13
C VAL A 124 -8.97 9.73 -7.47
N GLU A 125 -9.69 10.50 -6.65
CA GLU A 125 -9.81 11.94 -6.80
C GLU A 125 -8.52 12.59 -6.31
N ALA A 126 -7.89 13.35 -7.20
CA ALA A 126 -6.52 13.83 -7.10
C ALA A 126 -6.14 14.37 -5.71
N LEU A 127 -4.99 13.89 -5.22
CA LEU A 127 -4.24 14.37 -4.05
C LEU A 127 -4.41 15.89 -3.83
N GLN A 128 -5.31 16.27 -2.91
CA GLN A 128 -5.68 17.68 -2.70
C GLN A 128 -4.62 18.39 -1.86
N ILE A 129 -3.59 18.91 -2.52
CA ILE A 129 -2.58 19.75 -1.89
C ILE A 129 -3.22 21.11 -1.56
N ILE A 130 -3.33 21.43 -0.27
CA ILE A 130 -3.78 22.73 0.22
C ILE A 130 -2.58 23.68 0.17
N ARG A 131 -2.62 24.66 -0.73
CA ARG A 131 -1.58 25.70 -0.83
C ARG A 131 -1.93 26.88 0.08
N THR A 132 -1.12 27.13 1.09
CA THR A 132 -1.16 28.37 1.88
C THR A 132 -0.01 29.29 1.46
N LYS A 133 -0.09 30.59 1.81
CA LYS A 133 0.96 31.58 1.49
C LYS A 133 2.37 31.21 1.99
N ARG A 134 2.49 30.33 2.99
CA ARG A 134 3.77 29.92 3.59
C ARG A 134 4.11 28.45 3.40
N THR A 135 3.14 27.59 3.10
CA THR A 135 3.36 26.14 3.09
C THR A 135 2.26 25.40 2.34
N SER A 136 2.64 24.36 1.61
CA SER A 136 1.71 23.39 1.04
C SER A 136 1.47 22.25 2.04
N VAL A 137 0.21 22.01 2.40
CA VAL A 137 -0.20 20.91 3.27
C VAL A 137 -0.90 19.86 2.42
N LYS A 138 -0.35 18.66 2.38
CA LYS A 138 -0.96 17.51 1.72
C LYS A 138 -1.56 16.57 2.79
N PRO A 139 -2.87 16.27 2.74
CA PRO A 139 -3.46 15.27 3.63
C PRO A 139 -2.84 13.91 3.32
N ARG A 140 -2.31 13.26 4.37
CA ARG A 140 -1.56 12.02 4.20
C ARG A 140 -2.49 10.82 4.35
N GLY A 141 -3.08 10.62 5.54
CA GLY A 141 -3.92 9.45 5.82
C GLY A 141 -5.38 9.59 5.35
N ARG A 142 -6.10 8.46 5.26
CA ARG A 142 -7.52 8.40 4.88
C ARG A 142 -8.41 9.31 5.72
N ASN A 143 -8.25 9.29 7.05
CA ASN A 143 -9.02 10.18 7.93
C ASN A 143 -8.71 11.65 7.66
N GLN A 144 -7.48 11.98 7.28
CA GLN A 144 -7.11 13.37 6.93
C GLN A 144 -7.71 13.76 5.58
N GLN A 145 -7.72 12.86 4.60
CA GLN A 145 -8.37 13.09 3.30
C GLN A 145 -9.89 13.25 3.47
N ALA A 146 -10.52 12.37 4.25
CA ALA A 146 -11.93 12.47 4.61
C ALA A 146 -12.22 13.78 5.35
N TYR A 147 -11.37 14.18 6.29
CA TYR A 147 -11.52 15.45 7.01
C TYR A 147 -11.40 16.67 6.09
N VAL A 148 -10.40 16.70 5.19
CA VAL A 148 -10.25 17.77 4.20
C VAL A 148 -11.44 17.81 3.24
N ARG A 149 -11.96 16.64 2.84
CA ARG A 149 -13.18 16.55 2.03
C ARG A 149 -14.38 17.11 2.80
N SER A 150 -14.53 16.77 4.08
CA SER A 150 -15.59 17.30 4.93
C SER A 150 -15.52 18.81 5.06
N ILE A 151 -14.34 19.39 5.27
CA ILE A 151 -14.14 20.85 5.32
C ILE A 151 -14.60 21.54 4.03
N LYS A 152 -14.41 20.92 2.85
CA LYS A 152 -14.86 21.51 1.58
C LYS A 152 -16.37 21.49 1.38
N HIS A 153 -17.04 20.49 1.95
CA HIS A 153 -18.48 20.26 1.73
C HIS A 153 -19.36 20.77 2.87
N HIS A 154 -18.78 21.10 4.03
CA HIS A 154 -19.51 21.53 5.22
C HIS A 154 -18.96 22.87 5.71
N ASP A 155 -19.85 23.72 6.21
CA ASP A 155 -19.48 24.99 6.82
C ASP A 155 -18.73 24.77 8.15
N ILE A 156 -17.65 25.53 8.35
CA ILE A 156 -16.84 25.47 9.57
C ILE A 156 -17.44 26.40 10.62
N ASN A 157 -17.90 25.83 11.75
CA ASN A 157 -18.35 26.61 12.89
C ASN A 157 -17.22 26.79 13.92
N PHE A 158 -16.90 28.03 14.27
CA PHE A 158 -15.91 28.36 15.30
C PHE A 158 -16.59 28.74 16.61
N GLY A 159 -16.45 27.90 17.64
CA GLY A 159 -16.88 28.22 18.99
C GLY A 159 -15.82 29.03 19.75
N ILE A 160 -16.06 30.31 20.00
CA ILE A 160 -15.16 31.15 20.81
C ILE A 160 -15.60 31.13 22.27
N GLY A 161 -14.63 31.04 23.19
CA GLY A 161 -14.86 31.35 24.60
C GLY A 161 -13.66 31.01 25.47
N PRO A 162 -13.75 31.21 26.79
CA PRO A 162 -12.62 31.10 27.70
C PRO A 162 -12.05 29.68 27.73
N ALA A 163 -10.73 29.59 27.86
CA ALA A 163 -10.01 28.32 27.95
C ALA A 163 -10.53 27.49 29.14
N GLY A 164 -10.70 26.17 28.93
CA GLY A 164 -11.16 25.25 29.98
C GLY A 164 -12.66 24.89 29.96
N THR A 165 -13.43 25.33 28.96
CA THR A 165 -14.88 25.06 28.86
C THR A 165 -15.25 23.90 27.94
N GLY A 166 -14.32 22.99 27.62
CA GLY A 166 -14.64 21.75 26.89
C GLY A 166 -15.24 21.96 25.49
N LYS A 167 -14.75 22.95 24.73
CA LYS A 167 -15.19 23.27 23.34
C LYS A 167 -14.74 22.25 22.28
N THR A 168 -14.47 21.03 22.71
CA THR A 168 -14.02 19.93 21.84
C THR A 168 -15.22 19.27 21.21
#